data_AF-A0A9W6T071-F1
#
_entry.id   AF-A0A9W6T071-F1
#
_cell.length_a   1.000
_cell.length_b   1.000
_cell.length_c   1.000
_cell.angle_alpha   90.00
_cell.angle_beta   90.00
_cell.angle_gamma   90.00
#
_symmetry.space_group_name_H-M   'P 1'
#
loop_
_entity.id
_entity.type
_entity.pdbx_description
1 polymer ?
#
loop_
_entity_poly.entity_id
_entity_poly.type
_entity_poly.pdbx_seq_one_letter_code
_entity_poly.pdbx_strand_id
1 'polypeptide(L)'
;MKRKRAAILPTNIALLQNLVRRDPESYHEEFLQQYSHYESLRDIYLLNPSSDDGEDFEELIGFVSAVCSCYPTETANFPEELKLILLNNHRDLSPQLREKIIQCLIMLRNKGVINPEFLIQSIFPLLTAYSPNNEDNVGVHAKALRRQVYSALITLLKAVNTGTKNNC
;
A
#
# COMPACT_ATOMS: atom_id res chain seq x y z
N MET A 1 -28.53 0.93 -22.58
CA MET A 1 -27.83 1.77 -21.58
C MET A 1 -26.90 1.00 -20.62
N LYS A 2 -27.11 -0.29 -20.30
CA LYS A 2 -26.25 -1.06 -19.36
C LYS A 2 -24.79 -1.29 -19.84
N ARG A 3 -24.56 -1.53 -21.14
CA ARG A 3 -23.21 -1.83 -21.69
C ARG A 3 -22.19 -0.69 -21.57
N LYS A 4 -22.61 0.57 -21.65
CA LYS A 4 -21.67 1.71 -21.55
C LYS A 4 -21.16 1.95 -20.12
N ARG A 5 -21.95 1.59 -19.09
CA ARG A 5 -21.52 1.70 -17.69
C ARG A 5 -20.48 0.63 -17.33
N ALA A 6 -20.67 -0.60 -17.83
CA ALA A 6 -19.75 -1.72 -17.57
C ALA A 6 -18.32 -1.46 -18.09
N ALA A 7 -18.16 -0.76 -19.23
CA ALA A 7 -16.84 -0.44 -19.79
C ALA A 7 -16.14 0.75 -19.10
N ILE A 8 -16.86 1.57 -18.33
CA ILE A 8 -16.33 2.77 -17.66
C ILE A 8 -15.98 2.49 -16.19
N LEU A 9 -16.50 1.39 -15.64
CA LEU A 9 -16.27 0.99 -14.24
C LEU A 9 -14.80 0.60 -13.96
N PRO A 10 -14.13 -0.19 -14.82
CA PRO A 10 -12.72 -0.54 -14.62
C PRO A 10 -11.77 0.67 -14.71
N THR A 11 -12.15 1.71 -15.45
CA THR A 11 -11.32 2.91 -15.64
C THR A 11 -11.60 4.01 -14.61
N ASN A 12 -12.60 3.84 -13.74
CA ASN A 12 -12.88 4.78 -12.66
C ASN A 12 -12.73 4.10 -11.31
N ILE A 13 -11.48 4.02 -10.85
CA ILE A 13 -11.08 3.35 -9.61
C ILE A 13 -11.83 3.89 -8.39
N ALA A 14 -12.01 5.21 -8.30
CA ALA A 14 -12.72 5.83 -7.18
C ALA A 14 -14.20 5.43 -7.13
N LEU A 15 -14.88 5.37 -8.28
CA LEU A 15 -16.26 4.90 -8.35
C LEU A 15 -16.34 3.41 -7.99
N LEU A 16 -15.47 2.59 -8.57
CA LEU A 16 -15.45 1.15 -8.30
C LEU A 16 -15.20 0.85 -6.82
N GLN A 17 -14.28 1.57 -6.16
CA GLN A 17 -14.03 1.44 -4.73
C GLN A 17 -15.30 1.68 -3.89
N ASN A 18 -16.09 2.70 -4.24
CA ASN A 18 -17.32 3.01 -3.54
C ASN A 18 -18.39 1.93 -3.73
N LEU A 19 -18.46 1.35 -4.93
CA LEU A 19 -19.42 0.30 -5.26
C LEU A 19 -19.05 -1.03 -4.58
N VAL A 20 -17.80 -1.45 -4.67
CA VAL A 20 -17.25 -2.63 -3.97
C VAL A 20 -17.54 -2.56 -2.47
N ARG A 21 -17.32 -1.40 -1.82
CA ARG A 21 -17.60 -1.25 -0.39
C ARG A 21 -19.08 -1.35 -0.02
N ARG A 22 -19.98 -1.08 -0.96
CA ARG A 22 -21.43 -1.12 -0.73
C ARG A 22 -22.01 -2.51 -0.99
N ASP A 23 -21.50 -3.20 -2.01
CA ASP A 23 -22.00 -4.50 -2.44
C ASP A 23 -20.87 -5.37 -3.03
N PRO A 24 -19.98 -5.95 -2.19
CA PRO A 24 -18.80 -6.66 -2.67
C PRO A 24 -19.12 -7.82 -3.63
N GLU A 25 -20.18 -8.58 -3.38
CA GLU A 25 -20.50 -9.75 -4.19
C GLU A 25 -20.80 -9.37 -5.65
N SER A 26 -21.53 -8.27 -5.86
CA SER A 26 -21.90 -7.79 -7.21
C SER A 26 -20.73 -7.23 -8.02
N TYR A 27 -19.60 -6.91 -7.39
CA TYR A 27 -18.43 -6.28 -8.03
C TYR A 27 -17.15 -7.14 -7.91
N HIS A 28 -17.31 -8.44 -7.67
CA HIS A 28 -16.19 -9.37 -7.53
C HIS A 28 -15.39 -9.50 -8.83
N GLU A 29 -16.06 -9.62 -9.98
CA GLU A 29 -15.39 -9.74 -11.28
C GLU A 29 -14.58 -8.49 -11.64
N GLU A 30 -15.14 -7.28 -11.42
CA GLU A 30 -14.41 -6.03 -11.65
C GLU A 30 -13.23 -5.87 -10.69
N PHE A 31 -13.37 -6.31 -9.44
CA PHE A 31 -12.24 -6.36 -8.50
C PHE A 31 -11.13 -7.28 -9.02
N LEU A 32 -11.47 -8.50 -9.45
CA LEU A 32 -10.48 -9.45 -10.00
C LEU A 32 -9.74 -8.90 -11.22
N GLN A 33 -10.45 -8.17 -12.09
CA GLN A 33 -9.81 -7.49 -13.23
C GLN A 33 -8.76 -6.47 -12.77
N GLN A 34 -9.09 -5.63 -11.79
CA GLN A 34 -8.14 -4.66 -11.23
C GLN A 34 -6.99 -5.33 -10.46
N TYR A 35 -7.28 -6.43 -9.77
CA TYR A 35 -6.26 -7.19 -9.04
C TYR A 35 -5.27 -7.86 -10.00
N SER A 36 -5.74 -8.46 -11.09
CA SER A 36 -4.88 -8.99 -12.15
C SER A 36 -4.05 -7.90 -12.83
N HIS A 37 -4.62 -6.70 -13.01
CA HIS A 37 -3.88 -5.55 -13.51
C HIS A 37 -2.76 -5.13 -12.53
N TYR A 38 -3.06 -5.08 -11.23
CA TYR A 38 -2.08 -4.83 -10.19
C TYR A 38 -0.93 -5.85 -10.23
N GLU A 39 -1.23 -7.13 -10.32
CA GLU A 39 -0.21 -8.18 -10.40
C GLU A 39 0.69 -8.02 -11.63
N SER A 40 0.09 -7.68 -12.77
CA SER A 40 0.83 -7.44 -14.01
C SER A 40 1.78 -6.24 -13.87
N LEU A 41 1.30 -5.12 -13.31
CA LEU A 41 2.14 -3.93 -13.07
C LEU A 41 3.21 -4.20 -12.03
N ARG A 42 2.90 -4.96 -10.96
CA ARG A 42 3.88 -5.37 -9.96
C ARG A 42 5.04 -6.11 -10.62
N ASP A 43 4.73 -7.10 -11.47
CA ASP A 43 5.74 -7.92 -12.11
C ASP A 43 6.58 -7.10 -13.11
N ILE A 44 5.96 -6.20 -13.88
CA ILE A 44 6.66 -5.25 -14.76
C ILE A 44 7.58 -4.34 -13.93
N TYR A 45 7.07 -3.78 -12.83
CA TYR A 45 7.81 -2.86 -11.99
C TYR A 45 9.00 -3.53 -11.29
N LEU A 46 8.84 -4.78 -10.84
CA LEU A 46 9.94 -5.57 -10.27
C LEU A 46 11.03 -5.89 -11.30
N LEU A 47 10.68 -6.00 -12.58
CA LEU A 47 11.63 -6.20 -13.68
C LEU A 47 12.27 -4.89 -14.14
N ASN A 48 11.51 -3.79 -14.16
CA ASN A 48 11.96 -2.48 -14.60
C ASN A 48 11.32 -1.35 -13.77
N PRO A 49 11.95 -0.94 -12.66
CA PRO A 49 11.44 0.12 -11.78
C PRO A 49 11.32 1.51 -12.43
N SER A 50 11.88 1.69 -13.63
CA SER A 50 11.84 2.95 -14.41
C SER A 50 10.70 2.98 -15.43
N SER A 51 9.75 2.05 -15.38
CA SER A 51 8.56 2.07 -16.24
C SER A 51 7.69 3.30 -15.98
N ASP A 52 7.11 3.88 -17.04
CA ASP A 52 6.17 5.01 -16.95
C ASP A 52 4.85 4.64 -16.24
N ASP A 53 4.60 3.35 -15.97
CA ASP A 53 3.38 2.82 -15.34
C ASP A 53 3.31 3.03 -13.82
N GLY A 54 4.19 3.87 -13.25
CA GLY A 54 4.28 4.09 -11.80
C GLY A 54 3.01 4.71 -11.20
N GLU A 55 2.36 5.63 -11.92
CA GLU A 55 1.12 6.29 -11.46
C GLU A 55 -0.05 5.30 -11.37
N ASP A 56 -0.23 4.47 -12.39
CA ASP A 56 -1.27 3.43 -12.42
C ASP A 56 -1.03 2.39 -11.32
N PHE A 57 0.24 2.03 -11.08
CA PHE A 57 0.61 1.12 -10.00
C PHE A 57 0.30 1.72 -8.61
N GLU A 58 0.61 3.01 -8.40
CA GLU A 58 0.25 3.74 -7.18
C GLU A 58 -1.28 3.78 -6.95
N GLU A 59 -2.06 4.02 -8.01
CA GLU A 59 -3.52 4.05 -7.94
C GLU A 59 -4.08 2.67 -7.55
N LEU A 60 -3.60 1.60 -8.19
CA LEU A 60 -4.03 0.23 -7.92
C LEU A 60 -3.65 -0.26 -6.52
N ILE A 61 -2.44 0.05 -6.02
CA ILE A 61 -2.07 -0.24 -4.63
C ILE A 61 -3.07 0.43 -3.68
N GLY A 62 -3.43 1.69 -3.96
CA GLY A 62 -4.44 2.42 -3.19
C GLY A 62 -5.79 1.72 -3.20
N PHE A 63 -6.27 1.32 -4.37
CA PHE A 63 -7.54 0.62 -4.56
C PHE A 63 -7.59 -0.70 -3.80
N VAL A 64 -6.62 -1.60 -4.03
CA VAL A 64 -6.59 -2.92 -3.40
C VAL A 64 -6.53 -2.77 -1.87
N SER A 65 -5.66 -1.89 -1.36
CA SER A 65 -5.59 -1.60 0.08
C SER A 65 -6.91 -1.05 0.63
N ALA A 66 -7.65 -0.29 -0.17
CA ALA A 66 -8.92 0.30 0.21
C ALA A 66 -10.07 -0.71 0.29
N VAL A 67 -9.99 -1.84 -0.42
CA VAL A 67 -11.06 -2.86 -0.52
C VAL A 67 -10.65 -4.27 -0.05
N CYS A 68 -9.40 -4.51 0.33
CA CYS A 68 -8.89 -5.82 0.74
C CYS A 68 -9.73 -6.52 1.83
N SER A 69 -10.33 -5.75 2.75
CA SER A 69 -11.21 -6.28 3.80
C SER A 69 -12.51 -6.88 3.27
N CYS A 70 -12.91 -6.53 2.04
CA CYS A 70 -14.06 -7.10 1.35
C CYS A 70 -13.70 -8.42 0.65
N TYR A 71 -12.42 -8.64 0.30
CA TYR A 71 -11.93 -9.81 -0.44
C TYR A 71 -10.68 -10.40 0.23
N PRO A 72 -10.81 -10.92 1.47
CA PRO A 72 -9.67 -11.35 2.27
C PRO A 72 -8.96 -12.59 1.70
N THR A 73 -9.68 -13.43 0.95
CA THR A 73 -9.12 -14.66 0.36
C THR A 73 -8.18 -14.33 -0.78
N GLU A 74 -8.63 -13.47 -1.68
CA GLU A 74 -7.90 -13.03 -2.88
C GLU A 74 -6.70 -12.16 -2.49
N THR A 75 -6.88 -11.29 -1.49
CA THR A 75 -5.84 -10.33 -1.06
C THR A 75 -4.95 -10.84 0.07
N ALA A 76 -4.96 -12.14 0.36
CA ALA A 76 -4.21 -12.71 1.49
C ALA A 76 -2.69 -12.43 1.41
N ASN A 77 -2.12 -12.47 0.21
CA ASN A 77 -0.68 -12.26 -0.02
C ASN A 77 -0.29 -10.79 -0.20
N PHE A 78 -1.26 -9.93 -0.52
CA PHE A 78 -1.03 -8.53 -0.84
C PHE A 78 -0.21 -7.76 0.22
N PRO A 79 -0.43 -7.92 1.54
CA PRO A 79 0.39 -7.22 2.53
C PRO A 79 1.86 -7.64 2.52
N GLU A 80 2.16 -8.93 2.31
CA GLU A 80 3.54 -9.44 2.22
C GLU A 80 4.21 -8.95 0.93
N GLU A 81 3.48 -8.89 -0.18
CA GLU A 81 3.98 -8.33 -1.44
C GLU A 81 4.41 -6.87 -1.27
N LEU A 82 3.55 -6.02 -0.65
CA LEU A 82 3.90 -4.63 -0.36
C LEU A 82 5.14 -4.51 0.51
N LYS A 83 5.27 -5.37 1.53
CA LYS A 83 6.45 -5.42 2.39
C LYS A 83 7.71 -5.81 1.61
N LEU A 84 7.64 -6.83 0.75
CA LEU A 84 8.78 -7.28 -0.03
C LEU A 84 9.24 -6.23 -1.05
N ILE A 85 8.31 -5.59 -1.76
CA ILE A 85 8.61 -4.47 -2.67
C ILE A 85 9.33 -3.36 -1.91
N LEU A 86 8.80 -3.01 -0.73
CA LEU A 86 9.36 -1.97 0.09
C LEU A 86 10.75 -2.33 0.64
N LEU A 87 11.01 -3.56 1.05
CA LEU A 87 12.30 -3.94 1.61
C LEU A 87 13.37 -4.15 0.52
N ASN A 88 13.01 -4.83 -0.56
CA ASN A 88 13.97 -5.25 -1.59
C ASN A 88 14.26 -4.16 -2.62
N ASN A 89 13.30 -3.27 -2.90
CA ASN A 89 13.39 -2.30 -4.00
C ASN A 89 13.36 -0.83 -3.55
N HIS A 90 13.44 -0.52 -2.25
CA HIS A 90 13.35 0.86 -1.73
C HIS A 90 14.27 1.91 -2.36
N ARG A 91 15.38 1.48 -2.99
CA ARG A 91 16.32 2.39 -3.67
C ARG A 91 15.81 2.80 -5.04
N ASP A 92 15.13 1.88 -5.73
CA ASP A 92 14.64 2.06 -7.09
C ASP A 92 13.20 2.62 -7.11
N LEU A 93 12.49 2.52 -5.98
CA LEU A 93 11.16 3.11 -5.82
C LEU A 93 11.21 4.64 -5.83
N SER A 94 10.30 5.24 -6.59
CA SER A 94 10.02 6.67 -6.49
C SER A 94 9.68 7.05 -5.04
N PRO A 95 10.05 8.26 -4.57
CA PRO A 95 9.67 8.72 -3.23
C PRO A 95 8.15 8.65 -2.98
N GLN A 96 7.35 8.96 -4.01
CA GLN A 96 5.88 8.96 -3.98
C GLN A 96 5.32 7.56 -3.79
N LEU A 97 5.80 6.58 -4.55
CA LEU A 97 5.36 5.19 -4.44
C LEU A 97 5.75 4.58 -3.08
N ARG A 98 6.94 4.89 -2.57
CA ARG A 98 7.33 4.50 -1.20
C ARG A 98 6.37 5.03 -0.15
N GLU A 99 6.07 6.33 -0.23
CA GLU A 99 5.10 6.97 0.65
C GLU A 99 3.73 6.30 0.54
N LYS A 100 3.26 6.05 -0.67
CA LYS A 100 1.98 5.38 -0.94
C LYS A 100 1.90 3.99 -0.31
N ILE A 101 2.95 3.17 -0.48
CA ILE A 101 3.01 1.82 0.09
C ILE A 101 2.98 1.88 1.63
N ILE A 102 3.75 2.77 2.25
CA ILE A 102 3.75 2.94 3.70
C ILE A 102 2.38 3.36 4.22
N GLN A 103 1.72 4.34 3.57
CA GLN A 103 0.37 4.76 3.92
C GLN A 103 -0.63 3.60 3.82
N CYS A 104 -0.52 2.78 2.78
CA CYS A 104 -1.37 1.62 2.58
C CYS A 104 -1.16 0.56 3.66
N LEU A 105 0.09 0.23 4.01
CA LEU A 105 0.40 -0.69 5.12
C LEU A 105 -0.18 -0.20 6.46
N ILE A 106 -0.11 1.10 6.75
CA ILE A 106 -0.75 1.69 7.94
C ILE A 106 -2.27 1.52 7.89
N MET A 107 -2.89 1.76 6.73
CA MET A 107 -4.32 1.57 6.54
C MET A 107 -4.72 0.10 6.77
N LEU A 108 -3.95 -0.86 6.24
CA LEU A 108 -4.17 -2.30 6.48
C LEU A 108 -4.13 -2.63 7.97
N ARG A 109 -3.18 -2.06 8.71
CA ARG A 109 -3.11 -2.22 10.17
C ARG A 109 -4.32 -1.62 10.88
N ASN A 110 -4.78 -0.44 10.45
CA ASN A 110 -5.94 0.22 11.06
C ASN A 110 -7.23 -0.56 10.83
N LYS A 111 -7.31 -1.30 9.71
CA LYS A 111 -8.41 -2.22 9.40
C LYS A 111 -8.29 -3.59 10.08
N GLY A 112 -7.19 -3.86 10.79
CA GLY A 112 -6.92 -5.16 11.41
C GLY A 112 -6.51 -6.27 10.44
N VAL A 113 -6.13 -5.93 9.20
CA VAL A 113 -5.69 -6.90 8.18
C VAL A 113 -4.27 -7.41 8.47
N ILE A 114 -3.41 -6.53 9.01
CA ILE A 114 -2.07 -6.90 9.49
C ILE A 114 -1.92 -6.58 10.97
N ASN A 115 -1.05 -7.32 11.66
CA ASN A 115 -0.71 -7.06 13.05
C ASN A 115 0.34 -5.92 13.17
N PRO A 116 0.47 -5.30 14.36
CA PRO A 116 1.47 -4.25 14.59
C PRO A 116 2.92 -4.73 14.36
N GLU A 117 3.22 -5.98 14.71
CA GLU A 117 4.55 -6.57 14.57
C GLU A 117 5.01 -6.61 13.12
N PHE A 118 4.13 -7.03 12.21
CA PHE A 118 4.37 -7.03 10.77
C PHE A 118 4.70 -5.64 10.27
N LEU A 119 3.90 -4.64 10.67
CA LEU A 119 4.12 -3.27 10.24
C LEU A 119 5.45 -2.70 10.72
N ILE A 120 5.83 -3.00 11.96
CA ILE A 120 7.15 -2.61 12.50
C ILE A 120 8.27 -3.27 11.69
N GLN A 121 8.15 -4.57 11.40
CA GLN A 121 9.15 -5.30 10.60
C GLN A 121 9.27 -4.76 9.17
N SER A 122 8.19 -4.25 8.58
CA SER A 122 8.21 -3.63 7.25
C SER A 122 8.86 -2.23 7.26
N ILE A 123 8.63 -1.44 8.31
CA ILE A 123 9.05 -0.02 8.35
C ILE A 123 10.45 0.16 8.97
N PHE A 124 10.80 -0.62 9.99
CA PHE A 124 12.03 -0.42 10.76
C PHE A 124 13.31 -0.53 9.92
N PRO A 125 13.46 -1.51 9.00
CA PRO A 125 14.66 -1.59 8.15
C PRO A 125 14.87 -0.33 7.29
N LEU A 126 13.79 0.35 6.89
CA LEU A 126 13.88 1.60 6.13
C LEU A 126 14.48 2.72 6.98
N LEU A 127 14.10 2.83 8.26
CA LEU A 127 14.69 3.83 9.16
C LEU A 127 16.21 3.68 9.24
N THR A 128 16.71 2.45 9.28
CA THR A 128 18.14 2.14 9.32
C THR A 128 18.81 2.40 7.97
N ALA A 129 18.19 1.98 6.85
CA ALA A 129 18.72 2.20 5.51
C ALA A 129 18.92 3.70 5.24
N TYR A 130 17.96 4.52 5.65
CA TYR A 130 18.07 5.97 5.58
C TYR A 130 18.76 6.56 6.80
N SER A 131 19.56 5.89 7.64
CA SER A 131 20.23 6.57 8.78
C SER A 131 21.29 7.58 8.30
N PRO A 132 21.49 8.75 8.97
CA PRO A 132 22.52 9.73 8.59
C PRO A 132 23.96 9.20 8.64
N ASN A 133 24.19 8.06 9.30
CA ASN A 133 25.49 7.41 9.39
C ASN A 133 25.82 6.50 8.20
N ASN A 134 24.88 6.31 7.25
CA ASN A 134 25.18 5.69 5.96
C ASN A 134 25.64 6.78 4.99
N GLU A 135 26.95 6.82 4.71
CA GLU A 135 27.64 7.84 3.91
C GLU A 135 27.09 7.98 2.47
N ASP A 136 26.32 7.00 1.99
CA ASP A 136 25.75 6.98 0.62
C ASP A 136 24.39 7.72 0.46
N ASN A 137 23.79 8.27 1.53
CA ASN A 137 22.43 8.84 1.46
C ASN A 137 22.36 10.37 1.70
N VAL A 138 23.20 11.14 1.00
CA VAL A 138 23.15 12.62 0.97
C VAL A 138 22.09 13.11 -0.04
N GLY A 139 20.83 12.74 0.18
CA GLY A 139 19.70 13.14 -0.67
C GLY A 139 18.62 13.90 0.11
N VAL A 140 18.11 14.99 -0.47
CA VAL A 140 17.00 15.82 0.07
C VAL A 140 15.76 14.98 0.41
N HIS A 141 15.52 13.89 -0.35
CA HIS A 141 14.38 12.98 -0.17
C HIS A 141 14.52 12.02 1.03
N ALA A 142 15.75 11.68 1.45
CA ALA A 142 15.95 10.81 2.62
C ALA A 142 15.46 11.48 3.91
N LYS A 143 15.60 12.80 4.02
CA LYS A 143 15.14 13.58 5.18
C LYS A 143 13.60 13.67 5.25
N ALA A 144 12.94 13.88 4.12
CA ALA A 144 11.47 13.91 4.04
C ALA A 144 10.88 12.53 4.38
N LEU A 145 11.43 11.46 3.80
CA LEU A 145 11.01 10.10 4.08
C LEU A 145 11.24 9.73 5.55
N ARG A 146 12.39 10.07 6.15
CA ARG A 146 12.61 9.91 7.60
C ARG A 146 11.48 10.57 8.40
N ARG A 147 11.19 11.85 8.15
CA ARG A 147 10.16 12.59 8.88
C ARG A 147 8.80 11.90 8.76
N GLN A 148 8.48 11.39 7.58
CA GLN A 148 7.23 10.70 7.34
C GLN A 148 7.19 9.33 8.02
N VAL A 149 8.25 8.54 7.92
CA VAL A 149 8.37 7.26 8.62
C VAL A 149 8.29 7.48 10.13
N TYR A 150 8.95 8.49 10.67
CA TYR A 150 8.82 8.87 12.08
C TYR A 150 7.40 9.30 12.44
N SER A 151 6.73 10.11 11.60
CA SER A 151 5.33 10.51 11.83
C SER A 151 4.38 9.31 11.80
N ALA A 152 4.57 8.40 10.85
CA ALA A 152 3.85 7.14 10.76
C ALA A 152 4.10 6.29 12.01
N LEU A 153 5.36 6.13 12.44
CA LEU A 153 5.71 5.37 13.64
C LEU A 153 5.09 5.96 14.91
N ILE A 154 5.11 7.30 15.06
CA ILE A 154 4.48 8.01 16.17
C ILE A 154 2.96 7.80 16.14
N THR A 155 2.35 7.88 14.96
CA THR A 155 0.90 7.63 14.79
C THR A 155 0.56 6.19 15.15
N LEU A 156 1.42 5.22 14.78
CA LEU A 156 1.27 3.82 15.12
C LEU A 156 1.42 3.57 16.62
N LEU A 157 2.45 4.13 17.26
CA LEU A 157 2.66 4.04 18.71
C LEU A 157 1.49 4.66 19.47
N LYS A 158 0.96 5.80 19.00
CA LYS A 158 -0.26 6.40 19.56
C LYS A 158 -1.47 5.48 19.40
N ALA A 159 -1.69 4.91 18.21
CA ALA A 159 -2.81 4.01 17.93
C ALA A 159 -2.75 2.70 18.74
N VAL A 160 -1.55 2.15 18.94
CA VAL A 160 -1.32 0.99 19.82
C VAL A 160 -1.62 1.35 21.28
N ASN A 161 -1.14 2.51 21.75
CA ASN A 161 -1.32 2.96 23.14
C ASN A 161 -2.75 3.41 23.48
N THR A 162 -3.55 3.84 22.49
CA THR A 162 -4.97 4.12 22.70
C THR A 162 -5.80 2.86 22.93
N GLY A 163 -5.34 1.69 22.46
CA GLY A 163 -5.99 0.40 22.70
C GLY A 163 -5.68 -0.22 24.07
N THR A 164 -4.54 0.11 24.68
CA THR A 164 -4.12 -0.43 26.00
C THR A 164 -4.63 0.35 27.20
N LYS A 165 -5.28 1.52 27.02
CA LYS A 165 -5.82 2.31 28.15
C LYS A 165 -7.11 1.77 28.77
N ASN A 166 -7.61 0.61 28.34
CA ASN A 166 -8.80 -0.05 28.91
C ASN A 166 -8.50 -1.48 29.37
N ASN A 167 -7.45 -1.71 30.16
CA ASN A 167 -7.38 -2.91 30.99
C ASN A 167 -6.71 -2.56 32.34
N CYS A 168 -7.59 -2.52 33.36
CA CYS A 168 -7.37 -2.37 34.81
C CYS A 168 -7.06 -0.96 35.33
#